data_AF-A0ABC9P6Q7-F1
#
_entry.id   AF-A0ABC9P6Q7-F1
#
_cell.length_a   1.000
_cell.length_b   1.000
_cell.length_c   1.000
_cell.angle_alpha   90.00
_cell.angle_beta   90.00
_cell.angle_gamma   90.00
#
_symmetry.space_group_name_H-M   'P 1'
#
loop_
_entity.id
_entity.type
_entity.pdbx_description
1 polymer ?
#
loop_
_entity_poly.entity_id
_entity_poly.type
_entity_poly.pdbx_seq_one_letter_code
_entity_poly.pdbx_strand_id
1 'polypeptide(L)' 'RDIYRASVKVDGRKTAKEVIQALKAESPAIYTREYQANNGIIEFDIRSVNQEEMNKIVQRLQEIMDTKEK' A
#
# COMPACT_ATOMS: atom_id res chain seq x y z
N ARG A 1 -10.31 14.67 -14.29
CA ARG A 1 -9.62 13.47 -13.77
C ARG A 1 -9.49 13.66 -12.28
N ASP A 2 -10.19 12.86 -11.50
CA ASP A 2 -10.17 12.99 -10.05
C ASP A 2 -8.83 12.51 -9.51
N ILE A 3 -8.31 13.25 -8.54
CA ILE A 3 -7.07 12.91 -7.86
C ILE A 3 -7.47 12.44 -6.47
N TYR A 4 -7.63 11.13 -6.33
CA TYR A 4 -7.76 10.56 -5.00
C TYR A 4 -6.37 10.56 -4.36
N ARG A 5 -6.29 10.68 -3.03
CA ARG A 5 -5.04 10.54 -2.26
C ARG A 5 -5.35 9.73 -1.02
N ALA A 6 -4.54 8.71 -0.75
CA ALA A 6 -4.63 7.92 0.46
C ALA A 6 -3.28 7.87 1.15
N SER A 7 -3.28 8.00 2.47
CA SER A 7 -2.10 7.87 3.33
C SER A 7 -2.35 6.79 4.36
N VAL A 8 -1.45 5.82 4.45
CA VAL A 8 -1.50 4.74 5.45
C VAL A 8 -0.29 4.87 6.35
N LYS A 9 -0.53 5.01 7.65
CA LYS A 9 0.53 4.91 8.66
C LYS A 9 0.65 3.44 9.05
N VAL A 10 1.83 2.87 8.84
CA VAL A 10 2.15 1.51 9.25
C VAL A 10 2.73 1.59 10.66
N ASP A 11 2.05 0.95 11.60
CA ASP A 11 2.49 0.79 12.98
C ASP A 11 2.40 -0.71 13.31
N GLY A 12 3.53 -1.33 13.65
CA GLY A 12 3.61 -2.77 13.83
C GLY A 12 4.99 -3.38 13.59
N ARG A 13 5.04 -4.72 13.44
CA ARG A 13 6.29 -5.47 13.24
C ARG A 13 6.96 -5.21 11.89
N LYS A 14 6.18 -4.87 10.87
CA LYS A 14 6.67 -4.56 9.51
C LYS A 14 6.78 -3.06 9.34
N THR A 15 7.87 -2.61 8.75
CA THR A 15 8.08 -1.22 8.36
C THR A 15 7.31 -0.87 7.10
N ALA A 16 7.03 0.42 6.89
CA ALA A 16 6.41 0.90 5.66
C ALA A 16 7.18 0.46 4.40
N LYS A 17 8.52 0.42 4.46
CA LYS A 17 9.37 -0.04 3.36
C LYS A 17 9.14 -1.52 3.01
N GLU A 18 9.03 -2.39 4.01
CA GLU A 18 8.76 -3.82 3.79
C GLU A 18 7.38 -4.04 3.17
N VAL A 19 6.37 -3.28 3.64
CA VAL A 19 5.03 -3.32 3.06
C VAL A 19 5.05 -2.85 1.60
N ILE A 20 5.75 -1.75 1.29
CA ILE A 20 5.91 -1.26 -0.08
C ILE A 20 6.62 -2.30 -0.97
N GLN A 21 7.69 -2.92 -0.48
CA GLN A 21 8.40 -3.94 -1.24
C GLN A 21 7.51 -5.15 -1.54
N ALA A 22 6.69 -5.58 -0.58
CA ALA A 22 5.71 -6.65 -0.77
C ALA A 22 4.59 -6.26 -1.75
N LEU A 23 4.17 -4.99 -1.76
CA LEU A 23 3.20 -4.46 -2.73
C LEU A 23 3.77 -4.37 -4.15
N LYS A 24 5.05 -4.07 -4.30
CA LYS A 24 5.74 -4.00 -5.61
C LYS A 24 6.10 -5.37 -6.19
N ALA A 25 6.28 -6.37 -5.32
CA ALA A 25 6.68 -7.72 -5.73
C ALA A 25 5.53 -8.49 -6.40
N GLU A 26 4.28 -8.10 -6.16
CA GLU A 26 3.10 -8.71 -6.77
C GLU A 26 2.43 -7.81 -7.81
N SER A 27 1.71 -8.44 -8.74
CA SER A 27 0.96 -7.76 -9.81
C SER A 27 -0.50 -7.59 -9.39
N PRO A 28 -1.13 -6.41 -9.57
CA PRO A 28 -0.67 -5.25 -10.34
C PRO A 28 0.33 -4.36 -9.58
N ALA A 29 1.22 -3.70 -10.33
CA ALA A 29 2.18 -2.75 -9.77
C ALA A 29 1.45 -1.51 -9.21
N ILE A 30 1.40 -1.40 -7.89
CA ILE A 30 0.76 -0.27 -7.19
C ILE A 30 1.76 0.89 -7.10
N TYR A 31 1.39 2.05 -7.66
CA TYR A 31 2.21 3.26 -7.57
C TYR A 31 2.11 3.89 -6.16
N THR A 32 3.15 3.68 -5.35
CA THR A 32 3.31 4.30 -4.04
C THR A 32 4.31 5.46 -4.07
N ARG A 33 4.05 6.50 -3.27
CA ARG A 33 4.98 7.56 -2.94
C ARG A 33 5.64 7.26 -1.60
N GLU A 34 6.96 7.24 -1.62
CA GLU A 34 7.76 6.72 -0.50
C GLU A 34 8.54 7.82 0.23
N TYR A 35 8.24 9.09 -0.07
CA TYR A 35 8.90 10.24 0.55
C TYR A 35 8.83 10.20 2.09
N GLN A 36 7.76 9.63 2.64
CA GLN A 36 7.56 9.48 4.09
C GLN A 36 7.69 8.04 4.59
N ALA A 37 8.21 7.10 3.78
CA ALA A 37 8.33 5.70 4.20
C ALA A 37 9.27 5.53 5.41
N ASN A 38 10.28 6.40 5.55
CA ASN A 38 11.15 6.44 6.74
C ASN A 38 10.40 6.83 8.03
N ASN A 39 9.29 7.56 7.91
CA ASN A 39 8.43 7.95 9.03
C ASN A 39 7.31 6.92 9.27
N GLY A 40 7.35 5.78 8.58
CA GLY A 40 6.30 4.77 8.64
C GLY A 40 5.03 5.14 7.86
N ILE A 41 5.09 6.13 6.97
CA ILE A 41 3.92 6.57 6.20
C ILE A 41 4.08 6.15 4.74
N ILE A 42 3.06 5.48 4.22
CA ILE A 42 2.92 5.09 2.81
C ILE A 42 1.86 5.99 2.18
N GLU A 43 2.25 6.73 1.15
CA GLU A 43 1.30 7.50 0.34
C GLU A 43 0.99 6.74 -0.95
N PHE A 44 -0.27 6.70 -1.34
CA PHE A 44 -0.71 6.06 -2.59
C PHE A 44 -1.05 7.11 -3.63
N ASP A 45 -0.40 7.05 -4.80
CA ASP A 45 -0.69 7.95 -5.92
C ASP A 45 -1.76 7.35 -6.82
N ILE A 46 -3.01 7.53 -6.39
CA ILE A 46 -4.18 6.88 -6.98
C ILE A 46 -4.79 7.68 -8.14
N ARG A 47 -3.93 8.33 -8.94
CA ARG A 47 -4.33 9.13 -10.11
C ARG A 47 -4.94 8.31 -11.24
N SER A 48 -4.67 7.01 -11.34
CA SER A 48 -5.09 6.15 -12.47
C SER A 48 -5.87 4.91 -12.05
N VAL A 49 -6.09 4.68 -10.75
CA VAL A 49 -6.72 3.46 -10.27
C VAL A 49 -8.22 3.62 -10.17
N ASN A 50 -8.95 2.63 -10.66
CA ASN A 50 -10.40 2.53 -10.51
C ASN A 50 -10.79 1.90 -9.16
N GLN A 51 -12.10 1.82 -8.88
CA GLN A 51 -12.61 1.26 -7.62
C GLN A 51 -12.23 -0.22 -7.42
N GLU A 52 -12.13 -1.00 -8.50
CA GLU A 52 -11.75 -2.41 -8.44
C GLU A 52 -10.28 -2.56 -8.03
N GLU A 53 -9.40 -1.74 -8.60
CA GLU A 53 -7.98 -1.70 -8.25
C GLU A 53 -7.77 -1.19 -6.83
N MET A 54 -8.56 -0.21 -6.38
CA MET A 54 -8.57 0.23 -4.99
C MET A 54 -8.90 -0.93 -4.03
N ASN A 55 -9.92 -1.71 -4.34
CA ASN A 55 -10.31 -2.85 -3.52
C ASN A 55 -9.19 -3.92 -3.49
N LYS A 56 -8.51 -4.18 -4.61
CA LYS A 56 -7.34 -5.08 -4.68
C LYS A 56 -6.18 -4.58 -3.79
N ILE A 57 -5.90 -3.26 -3.81
CA ILE A 57 -4.89 -2.65 -2.94
C ILE A 57 -5.22 -2.88 -1.46
N VAL A 58 -6.47 -2.62 -1.07
CA VAL A 58 -6.93 -2.79 0.33
C VAL A 58 -6.84 -4.25 0.76
N GLN A 59 -7.35 -5.18 -0.06
CA GLN A 59 -7.26 -6.61 0.22
C GLN A 59 -5.80 -7.06 0.38
N ARG A 60 -4.92 -6.60 -0.50
CA ARG A 60 -3.51 -6.96 -0.44
C ARG A 60 -2.80 -6.40 0.79
N LEU A 61 -3.10 -5.15 1.17
CA LEU A 61 -2.61 -4.57 2.42
C LEU A 61 -3.06 -5.39 3.62
N GLN A 62 -4.32 -5.85 3.63
CA GLN A 62 -4.82 -6.75 4.67
C GLN A 62 -4.04 -8.07 4.67
N GLU A 63 -3.83 -8.73 3.53
CA GLU A 63 -3.03 -9.97 3.48
C GLU A 63 -1.58 -9.80 3.97
N ILE A 64 -0.94 -8.67 3.64
CA ILE A 64 0.43 -8.36 4.07
C ILE A 64 0.50 -8.09 5.58
N MET A 65 -0.51 -7.41 6.13
CA MET A 65 -0.55 -7.01 7.55
C MET A 65 -1.07 -8.12 8.45
N ASP A 66 -2.12 -8.80 8.01
CA ASP A 66 -2.91 -9.79 8.77
C ASP A 66 -2.27 -11.17 8.70
N THR A 67 -0.95 -11.24 8.80
CA THR A 67 -0.11 -12.45 8.82
C THR A 67 -0.87 -13.61 9.46
N LYS A 68 -1.62 -14.39 8.66
CA LYS A 68 -2.28 -15.57 9.16
C LYS A 68 -1.15 -16.55 9.40
N GLU A 69 -0.72 -16.63 10.66
CA GLU A 69 -0.13 -17.83 11.19
C GLU A 69 -1.09 -18.97 10.83
N LYS A 70 -0.70 -19.74 9.81
CA LYS A 70 -1.28 -21.03 9.51
C LYS A 70 -0.27 -22.07 9.96
#